data_AF-A0A7X5ZVZ9-F1
#
_entry.id   AF-A0A7X5ZVZ9-F1
#
_cell.length_a   1.000
_cell.length_b   1.000
_cell.length_c   1.000
_cell.angle_alpha   90.00
_cell.angle_beta   90.00
_cell.angle_gamma   90.00
#
_symmetry.space_group_name_H-M   'P 1'
#
loop_
_entity.id
_entity.type
_entity.pdbx_description
1 polymer ?
#
loop_
_entity_poly.entity_id
_entity_poly.type
_entity_poly.pdbx_seq_one_letter_code
_entity_poly.pdbx_strand_id
1 'polypeptide(L)'
;MLHPVLFLLLAAGTVPMTVAEFLAKADSLKAKGMLAAFSPDYRLLREEMEQVATGWRAELAAQQASGRRPHSCPPPKGQVKMGGPELLAEFQKIPPARRGISVKTAFYAIMQRRYPCPA
;
A
#
# COMPACT_ATOMS: atom_id res chain seq x y z
N MET A 1 -4.91 -3.82 -50.49
CA MET A 1 -5.69 -3.02 -49.52
C MET A 1 -6.08 -3.93 -48.36
N LEU A 2 -5.21 -4.13 -47.38
CA LEU A 2 -5.57 -4.81 -46.12
C LEU A 2 -4.98 -3.97 -44.98
N HIS A 3 -5.84 -3.25 -44.28
CA HIS A 3 -5.48 -2.37 -43.17
C HIS A 3 -5.11 -3.21 -41.94
N PRO A 4 -4.10 -2.81 -41.14
CA PRO A 4 -3.77 -3.49 -39.90
C PRO A 4 -4.79 -3.09 -38.82
N VAL A 5 -5.48 -4.08 -38.25
CA VAL A 5 -6.34 -3.85 -37.08
C VAL A 5 -5.42 -3.71 -35.87
N LEU A 6 -5.15 -2.47 -35.49
CA LEU A 6 -4.48 -2.09 -34.25
C LEU A 6 -5.41 -2.44 -33.08
N PHE A 7 -5.16 -3.58 -32.44
CA PHE A 7 -5.86 -4.00 -31.23
C PHE A 7 -5.33 -3.17 -30.05
N LEU A 8 -6.03 -2.10 -29.69
CA LEU A 8 -5.78 -1.37 -28.44
C LEU A 8 -6.05 -2.29 -27.26
N LEU A 9 -5.00 -2.76 -26.58
CA LEU A 9 -5.09 -3.34 -25.25
C LEU A 9 -5.52 -2.23 -24.28
N LEU A 10 -6.80 -2.21 -23.87
CA LEU A 10 -7.22 -1.47 -22.69
C LEU A 10 -6.53 -2.11 -21.48
N ALA A 11 -5.59 -1.40 -20.87
CA ALA A 11 -5.08 -1.75 -19.56
C ALA A 11 -6.25 -1.67 -18.57
N ALA A 12 -6.76 -2.81 -18.11
CA ALA A 12 -7.70 -2.87 -17.00
C ALA A 12 -6.97 -2.34 -15.76
N GLY A 13 -7.25 -1.10 -15.37
CA GLY A 13 -6.77 -0.55 -14.11
C GLY A 13 -7.41 -1.30 -12.96
N THR A 14 -6.61 -1.89 -12.08
CA THR A 14 -7.12 -2.39 -10.80
C THR A 14 -7.52 -1.20 -9.94
N VAL A 15 -8.75 -1.20 -9.43
CA VAL A 15 -9.18 -0.19 -8.46
C VAL A 15 -8.34 -0.37 -7.20
N PRO A 16 -7.61 0.66 -6.72
CA PRO A 16 -6.77 0.54 -5.54
C PRO A 16 -7.62 0.31 -4.30
N MET A 17 -7.22 -0.64 -3.44
CA MET A 17 -7.93 -0.93 -2.20
C MET A 17 -7.95 0.32 -1.29
N THR A 18 -9.12 0.64 -0.76
CA THR A 18 -9.27 1.74 0.20
C THR A 18 -8.89 1.31 1.61
N VAL A 19 -8.58 2.27 2.49
CA VAL A 19 -8.35 1.99 3.91
C VAL A 19 -9.60 1.37 4.56
N ALA A 20 -10.80 1.81 4.18
CA ALA A 20 -12.05 1.28 4.70
C ALA A 20 -12.21 -0.22 4.37
N GLU A 21 -11.95 -0.61 3.13
CA GLU A 21 -12.00 -2.01 2.69
C GLU A 21 -10.92 -2.86 3.37
N PHE A 22 -9.69 -2.33 3.48
CA PHE A 22 -8.59 -3.01 4.17
C PHE A 22 -8.97 -3.32 5.63
N LEU A 23 -9.49 -2.33 6.36
CA LEU A 23 -9.91 -2.50 7.75
C LEU A 23 -11.06 -3.50 7.89
N ALA A 24 -12.08 -3.43 7.03
CA ALA A 24 -13.19 -4.38 7.07
C ALA A 24 -12.73 -5.84 6.86
N LYS A 25 -11.80 -6.05 5.93
CA LYS A 25 -11.18 -7.37 5.71
C LYS A 25 -10.33 -7.80 6.89
N ALA A 26 -9.54 -6.89 7.48
CA ALA A 26 -8.72 -7.19 8.65
C ALA A 26 -9.58 -7.60 9.86
N ASP A 27 -10.72 -6.93 10.08
CA ASP A 27 -11.67 -7.27 11.14
C ASP A 27 -12.31 -8.65 10.92
N SER A 28 -12.68 -8.98 9.68
CA SER A 28 -13.18 -10.31 9.29
C SER A 28 -12.15 -11.42 9.57
N LEU A 29 -10.86 -11.15 9.32
CA LEU A 29 -9.78 -12.10 9.62
C LEU A 29 -9.58 -12.28 11.12
N LYS A 30 -9.71 -11.22 11.92
CA LYS A 30 -9.57 -11.32 13.39
C LYS A 30 -10.57 -12.31 14.00
N ALA A 31 -11.80 -12.34 13.48
CA ALA A 31 -12.82 -13.29 13.92
C ALA A 31 -12.46 -14.78 13.64
N LYS A 32 -11.52 -15.04 12.71
CA LYS A 32 -11.10 -16.40 12.33
C LYS A 32 -9.92 -16.94 13.15
N GLY A 33 -9.25 -16.10 13.95
CA GLY A 33 -8.09 -16.51 14.74
C GLY A 33 -7.01 -17.18 13.88
N MET A 34 -6.53 -18.36 14.30
CA MET A 34 -5.51 -19.12 13.58
C MET A 34 -5.93 -19.55 12.16
N LEU A 35 -7.24 -19.71 11.90
CA LEU A 35 -7.75 -20.08 10.58
C LEU A 35 -7.64 -18.93 9.57
N ALA A 36 -7.36 -17.70 10.01
CA ALA A 36 -7.18 -16.54 9.14
C ALA A 36 -6.11 -16.77 8.06
N ALA A 37 -5.05 -17.54 8.36
CA ALA A 37 -3.95 -17.81 7.44
C ALA A 37 -4.40 -18.52 6.14
N PHE A 38 -5.52 -19.25 6.18
CA PHE A 38 -6.11 -19.93 5.01
C PHE A 38 -7.16 -19.07 4.29
N SER A 39 -7.48 -17.89 4.82
CA SER A 39 -8.50 -17.01 4.25
C SER A 39 -8.00 -16.35 2.95
N PRO A 40 -8.82 -16.30 1.88
CA PRO A 40 -8.52 -15.50 0.70
C PRO A 40 -8.25 -14.02 1.02
N ASP A 41 -8.97 -13.46 2.00
CA ASP A 41 -8.73 -12.09 2.46
C ASP A 41 -7.34 -11.90 3.08
N TYR A 42 -6.79 -12.92 3.76
CA TYR A 42 -5.44 -12.80 4.32
C TYR A 42 -4.40 -12.70 3.21
N ARG A 43 -4.54 -13.56 2.19
CA ARG A 43 -3.71 -13.49 0.98
C ARG A 43 -3.86 -12.14 0.28
N LEU A 44 -5.08 -11.65 0.13
CA LEU A 44 -5.37 -10.37 -0.53
C LEU A 44 -4.73 -9.18 0.22
N LEU A 45 -4.88 -9.10 1.54
CA LEU A 45 -4.27 -8.02 2.33
C LEU A 45 -2.74 -8.07 2.32
N ARG A 46 -2.18 -9.29 2.33
CA ARG A 46 -0.73 -9.49 2.21
C ARG A 46 -0.22 -9.00 0.86
N GLU A 47 -0.87 -9.41 -0.23
CA GLU A 47 -0.51 -9.02 -1.60
C GLU A 47 -0.63 -7.50 -1.79
N GLU A 48 -1.69 -6.86 -1.30
CA GLU A 48 -1.86 -5.40 -1.32
C GLU A 48 -0.66 -4.70 -0.63
N MET A 49 -0.30 -5.14 0.58
CA MET A 49 0.80 -4.52 1.31
C MET A 49 2.16 -4.76 0.68
N GLU A 50 2.40 -5.93 0.10
CA GLU A 50 3.63 -6.24 -0.63
C GLU A 50 3.79 -5.32 -1.85
N GLN A 51 2.72 -5.13 -2.62
CA GLN A 51 2.70 -4.23 -3.77
C GLN A 51 2.92 -2.78 -3.34
N VAL A 52 2.22 -2.31 -2.31
CA VAL A 52 2.35 -0.95 -1.78
C VAL A 52 3.76 -0.67 -1.27
N ALA A 53 4.34 -1.59 -0.47
CA ALA A 53 5.67 -1.42 0.10
C ALA A 53 6.78 -1.50 -0.97
N THR A 54 6.62 -2.37 -1.97
CA THR A 54 7.55 -2.49 -3.10
C THR A 54 7.50 -1.23 -3.96
N GLY A 55 6.29 -0.79 -4.33
CA GLY A 55 6.08 0.45 -5.09
C GLY A 55 6.65 1.66 -4.35
N TRP A 56 6.46 1.73 -3.03
CA TRP A 56 7.03 2.80 -2.20
C TRP A 56 8.54 2.87 -2.32
N ARG A 57 9.24 1.74 -2.16
CA ARG A 57 10.71 1.71 -2.30
C ARG A 57 11.16 2.07 -3.71
N ALA A 58 10.44 1.62 -4.73
CA ALA A 58 10.73 1.95 -6.13
C ALA A 58 10.56 3.46 -6.40
N GLU A 59 9.50 4.07 -5.89
CA GLU A 59 9.25 5.51 -6.05
C GLU A 59 10.32 6.35 -5.33
N LEU A 60 10.74 5.97 -4.13
CA LEU A 60 11.85 6.65 -3.44
C LEU A 60 13.16 6.55 -4.24
N ALA A 61 13.48 5.36 -4.77
CA ALA A 61 14.68 5.17 -5.58
C ALA A 61 14.63 6.00 -6.87
N ALA A 62 13.48 6.05 -7.54
CA ALA A 62 13.27 6.88 -8.73
C ALA A 62 13.42 8.38 -8.42
N GLN A 63 12.88 8.84 -7.28
CA GLN A 63 13.04 10.22 -6.82
C GLN A 63 14.53 10.56 -6.64
N GLN A 64 15.28 9.71 -5.92
CA GLN A 64 16.73 9.87 -5.72
C GLN A 64 17.50 9.89 -7.04
N ALA A 65 17.24 8.92 -7.92
CA ALA A 65 17.90 8.81 -9.23
C ALA A 65 17.62 10.02 -10.13
N SER A 66 16.45 10.65 -9.98
CA SER A 66 16.07 11.88 -10.70
C SER A 66 16.56 13.17 -10.03
N GLY A 67 17.38 13.08 -8.97
CA GLY A 67 17.85 14.25 -8.21
C GLY A 67 16.77 14.96 -7.40
N ARG A 68 15.58 14.35 -7.25
CA ARG A 68 14.49 14.89 -6.45
C ARG A 68 14.63 14.43 -5.01
N ARG A 69 14.26 15.32 -4.08
CA ARG A 69 14.12 14.97 -2.67
C ARG A 69 13.04 13.89 -2.51
N PRO A 70 13.35 12.74 -1.90
CA PRO A 70 12.36 11.70 -1.70
C PRO A 70 11.26 12.13 -0.72
N HIS A 71 10.05 11.62 -0.88
CA HIS A 71 8.94 11.99 0.00
C HIS A 71 9.06 11.43 1.43
N SER A 72 9.94 10.45 1.65
CA SER A 72 10.30 9.89 2.97
C SER A 72 11.71 9.32 2.94
N CYS A 73 12.42 9.31 4.08
CA CYS A 73 13.78 8.82 4.21
C CYS A 73 13.87 7.64 5.20
N PRO A 74 13.30 6.47 4.85
CA PRO A 74 13.29 5.30 5.72
C PRO A 74 14.70 4.70 5.88
N PRO A 75 14.92 3.91 6.94
CA PRO A 75 16.13 3.11 7.05
C PRO A 75 16.22 2.07 5.91
N PRO A 76 17.37 1.38 5.74
CA PRO A 76 17.53 0.33 4.74
C PRO A 76 16.40 -0.71 4.72
N LYS A 77 16.23 -1.43 3.60
CA LYS A 77 15.24 -2.50 3.49
C LYS A 77 15.41 -3.50 4.64
N GLY A 78 14.30 -3.93 5.25
CA GLY A 78 14.29 -4.81 6.42
C GLY A 78 14.43 -4.11 7.78
N GLN A 79 14.74 -2.81 7.82
CA GLN A 79 14.93 -2.07 9.09
C GLN A 79 13.76 -1.15 9.45
N VAL A 80 12.72 -1.08 8.61
CA VAL A 80 11.47 -0.38 8.93
C VAL A 80 10.77 -1.16 10.04
N LYS A 81 10.60 -0.53 11.20
CA LYS A 81 9.94 -1.11 12.35
C LYS A 81 8.45 -0.82 12.27
N MET A 82 7.73 -1.50 11.36
CA MET A 82 6.27 -1.41 11.29
C MET A 82 5.65 -2.72 10.84
N GLY A 83 5.18 -3.51 11.81
CA GLY A 83 4.47 -4.75 11.54
C GLY A 83 2.99 -4.54 11.25
N GLY A 84 2.29 -5.62 10.87
CA GLY A 84 0.85 -5.60 10.57
C GLY A 84 -0.02 -4.96 11.66
N PRO A 85 0.13 -5.31 12.96
CA PRO A 85 -0.67 -4.69 14.03
C PRO A 85 -0.47 -3.18 14.15
N GLU A 86 0.76 -2.69 13.99
CA GLU A 86 1.07 -1.27 14.08
C GLU A 86 0.53 -0.50 12.87
N LEU A 87 0.65 -1.08 11.67
CA LEU A 87 0.03 -0.54 10.47
C LEU A 87 -1.49 -0.45 10.61
N LEU A 88 -2.13 -1.50 11.13
CA LEU A 88 -3.57 -1.52 11.36
C LEU A 88 -3.99 -0.41 12.32
N ALA A 89 -3.22 -0.20 13.40
CA ALA A 89 -3.44 0.89 14.34
C ALA A 89 -3.29 2.27 13.66
N GLU A 90 -2.31 2.48 12.78
CA GLU A 90 -2.16 3.71 12.01
C GLU A 90 -3.37 3.96 11.08
N PHE A 91 -3.87 2.93 10.41
CA PHE A 91 -5.08 3.03 9.58
C PHE A 91 -6.34 3.33 10.41
N GLN A 92 -6.46 2.75 11.60
CA GLN A 92 -7.57 3.02 12.51
C GLN A 92 -7.60 4.48 13.01
N LYS A 93 -6.43 5.15 13.12
CA LYS A 93 -6.36 6.60 13.44
C LYS A 93 -6.97 7.50 12.36
N ILE A 94 -7.16 7.00 11.14
CA ILE A 94 -7.82 7.75 10.06
C ILE A 94 -9.32 7.81 10.38
N PRO A 95 -9.96 8.98 10.48
CA PRO A 95 -11.40 9.08 10.75
C PRO A 95 -12.22 8.36 9.68
N PRO A 96 -13.36 7.71 10.01
CA PRO A 96 -14.16 6.94 9.04
C PRO A 96 -14.48 7.70 7.75
N ALA A 97 -14.88 8.98 7.86
CA ALA A 97 -15.18 9.85 6.72
C ALA A 97 -13.98 10.08 5.76
N ARG A 98 -12.74 9.78 6.19
CA ARG A 98 -11.52 9.93 5.39
C ARG A 98 -10.90 8.59 4.97
N ARG A 99 -11.50 7.45 5.30
CA ARG A 99 -10.98 6.12 4.98
C ARG A 99 -11.22 5.68 3.52
N GLY A 100 -11.84 6.53 2.70
CA GLY A 100 -11.99 6.30 1.26
C GLY A 100 -10.70 6.49 0.45
N ILE A 101 -9.61 6.96 1.07
CA ILE A 101 -8.29 7.02 0.41
C ILE A 101 -7.70 5.62 0.23
N SER A 102 -6.84 5.46 -0.77
CA SER A 102 -6.14 4.20 -1.01
C SER A 102 -5.19 3.81 0.13
N VAL A 103 -4.97 2.51 0.31
CA VAL A 103 -3.94 1.95 1.20
C VAL A 103 -2.56 2.52 0.86
N LYS A 104 -2.23 2.64 -0.43
CA LYS A 104 -0.99 3.29 -0.91
C LYS A 104 -0.86 4.71 -0.35
N THR A 105 -1.84 5.57 -0.58
CA THR A 105 -1.82 6.96 -0.12
C THR A 105 -1.66 7.05 1.39
N ALA A 106 -2.42 6.26 2.14
CA ALA A 106 -2.32 6.22 3.60
C ALA A 106 -0.95 5.74 4.09
N PHE A 107 -0.44 4.63 3.53
CA PHE A 107 0.87 4.07 3.87
C PHE A 107 2.00 5.08 3.62
N TYR A 108 1.97 5.79 2.49
CA TYR A 108 3.01 6.76 2.14
C TYR A 108 3.01 7.94 3.11
N ALA A 109 1.82 8.43 3.49
CA ALA A 109 1.69 9.48 4.48
C ALA A 109 2.20 9.03 5.87
N ILE A 110 1.94 7.77 6.27
CA ILE A 110 2.49 7.20 7.50
C ILE A 110 4.02 7.15 7.44
N MET A 111 4.59 6.64 6.34
CA MET A 111 6.05 6.55 6.16
C MET A 111 6.73 7.92 6.12
N GLN A 112 6.11 8.92 5.48
CA GLN A 112 6.59 10.30 5.50
C GLN A 112 6.61 10.88 6.92
N ARG A 113 5.56 10.68 7.72
CA ARG A 113 5.54 11.14 9.12
C ARG A 113 6.55 10.39 9.99
N ARG A 114 6.70 9.08 9.79
CA ARG A 114 7.57 8.23 10.60
C ARG A 114 9.05 8.40 10.26
N TYR A 115 9.35 8.68 9.01
CA TYR A 115 10.69 8.80 8.46
C TYR A 115 10.81 10.08 7.62
N PRO A 116 10.70 11.27 8.25
CA PRO A 116 10.87 12.53 7.54
C PRO A 116 12.29 12.60 6.98
N CYS A 117 12.45 13.15 5.78
CA CYS A 117 13.78 13.47 5.28
C CYS A 117 14.38 14.64 6.06
N PRO A 118 15.70 14.61 6.37
CA PRO A 118 16.39 15.73 7.00
C PRO A 118 16.20 17.02 6.20
N ALA A 119 16.08 18.18 6.86
CA ALA A 119 15.89 19.46 6.18
C ALA A 119 17.00 19.71 5.16
#